data_AF-J0CQJ4-F1
#
_entry.id   AF-J0CQJ4-F1
#
_cell.length_a   1.000
_cell.length_b   1.000
_cell.length_c   1.000
_cell.angle_alpha   90.00
_cell.angle_beta   90.00
_cell.angle_gamma   90.00
#
_symmetry.space_group_name_H-M   'P 1'
#
loop_
_entity.id
_entity.type
_entity.pdbx_description
1 polymer ?
#
loop_
_entity_poly.entity_id
_entity_poly.type
_entity_poly.pdbx_seq_one_letter_code
_entity_poly.pdbx_strand_id
1 'polypeptide(L)'
;MIDACVESGSLNPLQKCASVIHTSTFSHLFNEEQQLEIVCRCNAQLSNKSGSLIFGSHCGMEKATIRQSRHSFGHDPESWKAMWKQVATKGNVEIEAYLSDFETAASGTMAVKAVDVNGKPLHLGSWLLWVAVSHPAPLFQVKF
;
A
#
# COMPACT_ATOMS: atom_id res chain seq x y z
N MET A 1 -27.23 -2.48 -3.49
CA MET A 1 -25.98 -2.37 -2.68
C MET A 1 -25.29 -1.05 -2.95
N ILE A 2 -24.97 -0.73 -4.21
CA ILE A 2 -24.40 0.57 -4.60
C ILE A 2 -25.36 1.73 -4.26
N ASP A 3 -26.66 1.57 -4.51
CA ASP A 3 -27.66 2.61 -4.21
C ASP A 3 -27.65 2.99 -2.72
N ALA A 4 -27.55 2.01 -1.83
CA ALA A 4 -27.43 2.25 -0.38
C ALA A 4 -26.15 3.01 -0.01
N CYS A 5 -25.06 2.85 -0.76
CA CYS A 5 -23.85 3.66 -0.57
C CYS A 5 -24.05 5.10 -1.00
N VAL A 6 -24.73 5.31 -2.14
CA VAL A 6 -25.03 6.65 -2.66
C VAL A 6 -25.98 7.39 -1.72
N GLU A 7 -27.05 6.74 -1.27
CA GLU A 7 -28.03 7.29 -0.35
C GLU A 7 -27.43 7.65 1.02
N SER A 8 -26.52 6.81 1.54
CA SER A 8 -25.90 7.03 2.86
C SER A 8 -24.61 7.86 2.82
N GLY A 9 -24.03 8.10 1.64
CA GLY A 9 -22.71 8.71 1.51
C GLY A 9 -21.57 7.87 2.12
N SER A 10 -21.76 6.55 2.23
CA SER A 10 -20.84 5.65 2.95
C SER A 10 -20.57 4.35 2.18
N LEU A 11 -19.36 3.83 2.32
CA LEU A 11 -18.99 2.51 1.80
C LEU A 11 -19.37 1.37 2.74
N ASN A 12 -19.96 1.64 3.92
CA ASN A 12 -20.37 0.59 4.86
C ASN A 12 -21.25 -0.51 4.24
N PRO A 13 -22.19 -0.23 3.32
CA PRO A 13 -22.96 -1.28 2.65
C PRO A 13 -22.13 -2.24 1.78
N LEU A 14 -20.86 -1.93 1.47
CA LEU A 14 -19.94 -2.81 0.71
C LEU A 14 -19.10 -3.73 1.60
N GLN A 15 -19.32 -3.74 2.92
CA GLN A 15 -18.54 -4.59 3.83
C GLN A 15 -18.52 -6.03 3.33
N LYS A 16 -17.31 -6.60 3.22
CA LYS A 16 -17.05 -7.96 2.73
C LYS A 16 -17.54 -8.27 1.30
N CYS A 17 -17.81 -7.25 0.50
CA CYS A 17 -18.33 -7.43 -0.87
C CYS A 17 -17.25 -7.24 -1.95
N ALA A 18 -16.18 -6.49 -1.68
CA ALA A 18 -15.17 -6.19 -2.69
C ALA A 18 -14.16 -7.34 -2.83
N SER A 19 -14.10 -7.99 -4.00
CA SER A 19 -13.05 -8.99 -4.29
C SER A 19 -11.71 -8.35 -4.65
N VAL A 20 -11.72 -7.13 -5.19
CA VAL A 20 -10.52 -6.39 -5.58
C VAL A 20 -10.67 -4.95 -5.12
N ILE A 21 -9.67 -4.45 -4.39
CA ILE A 21 -9.57 -3.04 -4.01
C ILE A 21 -8.22 -2.52 -4.51
N HIS A 22 -8.23 -1.48 -5.34
CA HIS A 22 -7.01 -0.77 -5.71
C HIS A 22 -6.93 0.53 -4.93
N THR A 23 -5.94 0.62 -4.06
CA THR A 23 -5.59 1.86 -3.36
C THR A 23 -4.41 2.50 -4.06
N SER A 24 -4.67 3.55 -4.83
CA SER A 24 -3.62 4.29 -5.53
C SER A 24 -2.76 5.11 -4.55
N THR A 25 -2.06 6.12 -5.05
CA THR A 25 -0.97 6.85 -4.38
C THR A 25 -1.44 7.85 -3.32
N PHE A 26 -2.19 7.41 -2.30
CA PHE A 26 -2.75 8.34 -1.31
C PHE A 26 -2.32 8.08 0.14
N SER A 27 -1.92 6.86 0.53
CA SER A 27 -1.63 6.55 1.95
C SER A 27 -0.55 7.48 2.57
N HIS A 28 0.49 7.81 1.81
CA HIS A 28 1.60 8.68 2.24
C HIS A 28 1.21 10.15 2.50
N LEU A 29 -0.04 10.54 2.24
CA LEU A 29 -0.58 11.87 2.52
C LEU A 29 -1.07 12.01 3.97
N PHE A 30 -1.11 10.91 4.72
CA PHE A 30 -1.68 10.85 6.06
C PHE A 30 -0.61 10.57 7.12
N ASN A 31 -0.90 10.90 8.38
CA ASN A 31 -0.08 10.45 9.50
C ASN A 31 -0.26 8.94 9.75
N GLU A 32 0.56 8.34 10.61
CA GLU A 32 0.57 6.88 10.81
C GLU A 32 -0.78 6.35 11.34
N GLU A 33 -1.41 7.07 12.27
CA GLU A 33 -2.69 6.70 12.88
C GLU A 33 -3.83 6.70 11.85
N GLN A 34 -3.87 7.72 10.99
CA GLN A 34 -4.81 7.82 9.88
C GLN A 34 -4.56 6.74 8.82
N GLN A 35 -3.29 6.39 8.55
CA GLN A 35 -2.95 5.28 7.66
C GLN A 35 -3.46 3.95 8.21
N LEU A 36 -3.32 3.70 9.52
CA LEU A 36 -3.91 2.53 10.17
C LEU A 36 -5.44 2.50 10.03
N GLU A 37 -6.11 3.63 10.21
CA GLU A 37 -7.56 3.73 10.02
C GLU A 37 -7.98 3.41 8.58
N ILE A 38 -7.24 3.89 7.59
CA ILE A 38 -7.45 3.56 6.17
C ILE A 38 -7.32 2.06 5.96
N VAL A 39 -6.25 1.44 6.46
CA VAL A 39 -6.02 -0.01 6.34
C VAL A 39 -7.16 -0.81 7.00
N CYS A 40 -7.62 -0.40 8.18
CA CYS A 40 -8.79 -0.97 8.86
C CYS A 40 -10.05 -0.90 8.00
N ARG A 41 -10.36 0.28 7.46
CA ARG A 41 -11.55 0.50 6.63
C ARG A 41 -11.47 -0.34 5.35
N CYS A 42 -10.33 -0.37 4.68
CA CYS A 42 -10.10 -1.19 3.49
C CYS A 42 -10.28 -2.70 3.78
N ASN A 43 -9.71 -3.20 4.86
CA ASN A 43 -9.86 -4.61 5.27
C ASN A 43 -11.32 -4.99 5.59
N ALA A 44 -12.11 -4.05 6.12
CA ALA A 44 -13.54 -4.26 6.36
C ALA A 44 -14.35 -4.42 5.05
N GLN A 45 -13.93 -3.77 3.96
CA GLN A 45 -14.57 -3.88 2.65
C GLN A 45 -14.16 -5.16 1.89
N LEU A 46 -12.95 -5.66 2.14
CA LEU A 46 -12.41 -6.80 1.43
C LEU A 46 -13.22 -8.08 1.71
N SER A 47 -13.62 -8.75 0.64
CA SER A 47 -14.38 -10.01 0.71
C SER A 47 -13.58 -11.13 1.37
N ASN A 48 -14.28 -11.99 2.10
CA ASN A 48 -13.70 -13.18 2.72
C ASN A 48 -13.46 -14.32 1.70
N LYS A 49 -13.86 -14.14 0.44
CA LYS A 49 -13.62 -15.13 -0.63
C LYS A 49 -12.11 -15.28 -0.86
N SER A 50 -11.62 -16.53 -0.88
CA SER A 50 -10.23 -16.86 -1.19
C SER A 50 -9.77 -16.22 -2.51
N GLY A 51 -8.58 -15.63 -2.48
CA GLY A 51 -7.98 -14.89 -3.59
C GLY A 51 -8.49 -13.45 -3.74
N SER A 52 -9.37 -12.96 -2.87
CA SER A 52 -9.70 -11.52 -2.86
C SER A 52 -8.47 -10.72 -2.43
N LEU A 53 -8.23 -9.56 -3.02
CA LEU A 53 -6.99 -8.83 -2.78
C LEU A 53 -7.20 -7.32 -2.71
N ILE A 54 -6.29 -6.68 -1.98
CA ILE A 54 -6.11 -5.24 -1.97
C ILE A 54 -4.66 -4.91 -2.29
N PHE A 55 -4.44 -3.96 -3.18
CA PHE A 55 -3.09 -3.61 -3.64
C PHE A 55 -2.97 -2.13 -3.92
N GLY A 56 -1.73 -1.66 -3.94
CA GLY A 56 -1.45 -0.27 -4.17
C GLY A 56 0.03 0.07 -4.29
N SER A 57 0.26 1.35 -4.52
CA SER A 57 1.58 1.95 -4.42
C SER A 57 1.48 3.32 -3.75
N HIS A 58 2.49 3.73 -3.00
CA HIS A 58 2.61 5.10 -2.47
C HIS A 58 4.07 5.45 -2.18
N CYS A 59 4.38 6.72 -1.87
CA CYS A 59 5.75 7.10 -1.52
C CYS A 59 6.24 6.35 -0.27
N GLY A 60 7.20 5.45 -0.46
CA GLY A 60 7.91 4.72 0.60
C GLY A 60 9.15 5.46 1.09
N MET A 61 9.80 4.88 2.09
CA MET A 61 11.08 5.30 2.65
C MET A 61 11.99 4.08 2.77
N GLU A 62 13.32 4.27 2.68
CA GLU A 62 14.29 3.22 3.01
C GLU A 62 14.12 2.74 4.47
N LYS A 63 13.72 3.64 5.36
CA LYS A 63 13.43 3.37 6.76
C LYS A 63 12.20 4.17 7.21
N ALA A 64 11.30 3.51 7.93
CA ALA A 64 10.08 4.11 8.44
C ALA A 64 10.36 5.40 9.26
N THR A 65 9.69 6.50 8.94
CA THR A 65 9.91 7.78 9.61
C THR A 65 8.78 8.79 9.41
N ILE A 66 8.71 9.78 10.31
CA ILE A 66 7.83 10.94 10.19
C ILE A 66 8.40 11.91 9.16
N ARG A 67 7.59 12.27 8.16
CA ARG A 67 7.90 13.29 7.14
C ARG A 67 7.45 14.65 7.65
N GLN A 68 8.27 15.31 8.48
CA GLN A 68 7.92 16.56 9.17
C GLN A 68 7.36 17.64 8.23
N SER A 69 7.93 17.80 7.03
CA SER A 69 7.49 18.82 6.05
C SER A 69 6.10 18.57 5.45
N ARG A 70 5.55 17.36 5.61
CA ARG A 70 4.25 16.96 5.05
C ARG A 70 3.25 16.54 6.13
N HIS A 71 3.63 16.60 7.41
CA HIS A 71 2.85 16.08 8.54
C HIS A 71 2.33 14.65 8.29
N SER A 72 3.11 13.82 7.60
CA SER A 72 2.73 12.46 7.20
C SER A 72 3.75 11.43 7.63
N PHE A 73 3.42 10.15 7.54
CA PHE A 73 4.32 9.05 7.86
C PHE A 73 4.75 8.32 6.59
N GLY A 74 6.05 8.02 6.47
CA GLY A 74 6.60 7.24 5.37
C GLY A 74 6.98 5.85 5.86
N HIS A 75 6.33 4.81 5.34
CA HIS A 75 6.67 3.43 5.63
C HIS A 75 7.82 2.92 4.76
N ASP A 76 8.63 2.05 5.35
CA ASP A 76 9.41 1.04 4.63
C ASP A 76 8.57 -0.26 4.46
N PRO A 77 9.01 -1.25 3.68
CA PRO A 77 8.25 -2.49 3.49
C PRO A 77 7.91 -3.23 4.78
N GLU A 78 8.82 -3.27 5.75
CA GLU A 78 8.61 -4.04 6.98
C GLU A 78 7.57 -3.38 7.89
N SER A 79 7.65 -2.07 8.07
CA SER A 79 6.68 -1.31 8.86
C SER A 79 5.28 -1.32 8.23
N TRP A 80 5.18 -1.28 6.89
CA TRP A 80 3.89 -1.41 6.21
C TRP A 80 3.26 -2.79 6.41
N LYS A 81 4.06 -3.85 6.25
CA LYS A 81 3.62 -5.23 6.55
C LYS A 81 3.20 -5.37 8.00
N ALA A 82 3.92 -4.75 8.94
CA ALA A 82 3.58 -4.77 10.36
C ALA A 82 2.23 -4.08 10.63
N MET A 83 1.94 -2.95 9.98
CA MET A 83 0.64 -2.28 10.07
C MET A 83 -0.49 -3.19 9.59
N TRP A 84 -0.35 -3.80 8.41
CA TRP A 84 -1.36 -4.73 7.91
C TRP A 84 -1.58 -5.95 8.81
N LYS A 85 -0.51 -6.49 9.42
CA LYS A 85 -0.61 -7.59 10.39
C LYS A 85 -1.41 -7.23 11.64
N GLN A 86 -1.41 -5.96 12.06
CA GLN A 86 -2.25 -5.50 13.18
C GLN A 86 -3.75 -5.56 12.84
N VAL A 87 -4.09 -5.33 11.57
CA VAL A 87 -5.47 -5.24 11.08
C VAL A 87 -6.01 -6.60 10.60
N ALA A 88 -5.13 -7.46 10.09
CA ALA A 88 -5.46 -8.81 9.68
C ALA A 88 -5.79 -9.67 10.90
N THR A 89 -7.06 -9.67 11.32
CA THR A 89 -7.53 -10.52 12.42
C THR A 89 -7.32 -11.99 12.10
N LYS A 90 -6.39 -12.61 12.83
CA LYS A 90 -6.11 -14.06 12.92
C LYS A 90 -6.31 -14.85 11.61
N GLY A 91 -5.34 -14.72 10.71
CA GLY A 91 -4.91 -15.85 9.88
C GLY A 91 -5.28 -15.87 8.40
N ASN A 92 -5.96 -14.85 7.88
CA ASN A 92 -6.54 -14.95 6.53
C ASN A 92 -6.04 -13.91 5.53
N VAL A 93 -4.98 -13.16 5.81
CA VAL A 93 -4.40 -12.21 4.86
C VAL A 93 -2.88 -12.33 4.83
N GLU A 94 -2.32 -12.61 3.67
CA GLU A 94 -0.88 -12.56 3.39
C GLU A 94 -0.53 -11.22 2.75
N ILE A 95 0.58 -10.58 3.16
CA ILE A 95 0.95 -9.24 2.71
C ILE A 95 2.39 -9.24 2.24
N GLU A 96 2.57 -8.75 1.02
CA GLU A 96 3.87 -8.50 0.41
C GLU A 96 4.05 -7.02 0.10
N ALA A 97 5.27 -6.55 0.28
CA ALA A 97 5.63 -5.15 0.04
C ALA A 97 7.11 -5.03 -0.33
N TYR A 98 7.43 -4.13 -1.26
CA TYR A 98 8.79 -3.83 -1.67
C TYR A 98 8.94 -2.39 -2.16
N LEU A 99 10.17 -1.88 -2.13
CA LEU A 99 10.49 -0.58 -2.70
C LEU A 99 10.90 -0.75 -4.17
N SER A 100 10.31 0.06 -5.03
CA SER A 100 10.77 0.32 -6.39
C SER A 100 11.19 1.78 -6.46
N ASP A 101 12.30 2.08 -7.12
CA ASP A 101 12.67 3.48 -7.36
C ASP A 101 11.53 4.20 -8.07
N PHE A 102 11.33 5.49 -7.76
CA PHE A 102 10.54 6.31 -8.68
C PHE A 102 11.11 6.14 -10.08
N GLU A 103 10.24 5.88 -11.07
CA GLU A 103 10.69 5.75 -12.46
C GLU A 103 11.68 6.87 -12.75
N THR A 104 12.96 6.51 -12.88
CA THR A 104 13.92 7.39 -13.52
C THR A 104 13.45 7.37 -14.95
N ALA A 105 12.68 8.39 -15.35
CA ALA A 105 12.12 8.49 -16.69
C ALA A 105 13.19 8.07 -17.70
N ALA A 106 12.97 6.94 -18.35
CA ALA A 106 13.79 6.48 -19.45
C ALA A 106 12.86 6.16 -20.60
N SER A 107 12.43 7.21 -21.29
CA SER A 107 12.11 7.11 -22.71
C SER A 107 13.00 8.10 -23.43
N GLY A 108 14.12 7.62 -23.95
CA GLY A 108 15.11 8.41 -24.69
C GLY A 108 16.51 8.33 -24.07
N THR A 109 17.50 8.08 -24.92
CA THR A 109 18.93 7.99 -24.66
C THR A 109 19.40 8.99 -23.58
N MET A 110 20.05 8.44 -22.54
CA MET A 110 20.61 9.08 -21.32
C MET A 110 19.70 9.08 -20.07
N ALA A 111 19.62 7.93 -19.41
CA ALA A 111 19.20 7.88 -18.01
C ALA A 111 20.26 8.60 -17.14
N VAL A 112 19.98 9.85 -16.76
CA VAL A 112 20.79 10.57 -15.77
C VAL A 112 20.44 10.00 -14.41
N LYS A 113 21.29 9.12 -13.87
CA LYS A 113 21.20 8.73 -12.46
C LYS A 113 21.66 9.91 -11.62
N ALA A 114 20.73 10.59 -10.97
CA ALA A 114 21.08 11.55 -9.93
C ALA A 114 21.87 10.80 -8.85
N VAL A 115 23.07 11.27 -8.51
CA VAL A 115 23.92 10.71 -7.46
C VAL A 115 24.38 11.82 -6.53
N ASP A 116 24.61 11.51 -5.26
CA ASP A 116 25.18 12.45 -4.30
C ASP A 116 26.68 12.67 -4.59
N VAL A 117 27.31 13.53 -3.79
CA VAL A 117 28.75 13.85 -3.94
C VAL A 117 29.68 12.65 -3.78
N ASN A 118 29.18 11.53 -3.26
CA ASN A 118 29.90 10.27 -3.08
C ASN A 118 29.53 9.21 -4.12
N GLY A 119 28.73 9.58 -5.14
CA GLY A 119 28.27 8.65 -6.16
C GLY A 119 27.16 7.70 -5.70
N LYS A 120 26.58 7.89 -4.50
CA LYS A 120 25.40 7.14 -4.07
C LYS A 120 24.20 7.64 -4.90
N PRO A 121 23.39 6.75 -5.50
CA PRO A 121 22.15 7.16 -6.14
C PRO A 121 21.33 8.07 -5.21
N LEU A 122 21.01 9.27 -5.69
CA LEU A 122 19.96 10.10 -5.12
C LEU A 122 18.66 9.41 -5.47
N HIS A 123 18.23 8.48 -4.61
CA HIS A 123 16.85 8.02 -4.65
C HIS A 123 15.99 9.29 -4.45
N LEU A 124 15.35 9.78 -5.52
CA LEU A 124 14.35 10.85 -5.46
C LEU A 124 13.17 10.48 -4.53
N GLY A 125 13.13 9.20 -4.17
CA GLY A 125 12.24 8.48 -3.31
C GLY A 125 11.93 7.15 -3.99
N SER A 126 11.17 6.31 -3.32
CA SER A 126 10.78 5.00 -3.84
C SER A 126 9.27 4.88 -3.76
N TRP A 127 8.67 4.24 -4.75
CA TRP A 127 7.33 3.67 -4.60
C TRP A 127 7.43 2.47 -3.67
N LEU A 128 6.63 2.47 -2.61
CA LEU A 128 6.30 1.26 -1.86
C LEU A 128 5.14 0.59 -2.58
N LEU A 129 5.42 -0.51 -3.28
CA LEU A 129 4.41 -1.35 -3.91
C LEU A 129 4.06 -2.49 -2.97
N TRP A 130 2.76 -2.81 -2.89
CA TRP A 130 2.29 -3.81 -1.95
C TRP A 130 0.97 -4.43 -2.39
N VAL A 131 0.71 -5.61 -1.86
CA VAL A 131 -0.55 -6.34 -2.00
C VAL A 131 -0.82 -7.15 -0.74
N ALA A 132 -2.09 -7.22 -0.36
CA ALA A 132 -2.60 -8.06 0.70
C ALA A 132 -3.69 -8.98 0.11
N VAL A 133 -3.54 -10.29 0.25
CA VAL A 133 -4.41 -11.31 -0.37
C VAL A 133 -5.11 -12.12 0.71
N SER A 134 -6.43 -12.28 0.60
CA SER A 134 -7.24 -13.06 1.51
C SER A 134 -7.20 -14.55 1.15
N HIS A 135 -6.97 -15.41 2.16
CA HIS A 135 -6.86 -16.88 2.04
C HIS A 135 -6.17 -17.32 0.73
N PRO A 136 -4.88 -17.01 0.54
CA PRO A 136 -4.17 -17.45 -0.65
C PRO A 136 -4.31 -18.97 -0.76
N ALA A 137 -4.88 -19.46 -1.86
CA ALA A 137 -4.86 -20.90 -2.13
C ALA A 137 -3.38 -21.35 -2.16
N PRO A 138 -3.06 -22.63 -1.87
CA PRO A 138 -1.67 -23.13 -1.87
C PRO A 138 -0.88 -22.85 -3.16
N LEU A 139 -1.57 -22.46 -4.24
CA LEU A 139 -1.05 -22.15 -5.56
C LEU A 139 -0.70 -20.67 -5.79
N PHE A 140 -1.00 -19.76 -4.87
CA PHE A 140 -0.63 -18.35 -4.99
C PHE A 140 0.57 -18.03 -4.11
N GLN A 141 1.77 -18.07 -4.69
CA GLN A 141 2.90 -17.32 -4.14
C GLN A 141 2.86 -15.92 -4.75
N VAL A 142 2.47 -14.93 -3.96
CA VAL A 142 2.75 -13.54 -4.34
C VAL A 142 4.23 -13.32 -4.03
N LYS A 143 5.05 -13.23 -5.07
CA LYS A 143 6.45 -12.78 -4.95
C LYS A 143 6.66 -11.74 -6.04
N PHE A 144 7.24 -10.61 -5.64
CA PHE A 144 7.70 -9.59 -6.56
C PHE A 144 9.15 -9.88 -6.99
#